data_AF-A0A530QG46-F1
#
_entry.id   AF-A0A530QG46-F1
#
_cell.length_a   1.000
_cell.length_b   1.000
_cell.length_c   1.000
_cell.angle_alpha   90.00
_cell.angle_beta   90.00
_cell.angle_gamma   90.00
#
_symmetry.space_group_name_H-M   'P 1'
#
loop_
_entity.id
_entity.type
_entity.pdbx_description
1 polymer ?
#
loop_
_entity_poly.entity_id
_entity_poly.type
_entity_poly.pdbx_seq_one_letter_code
_entity_poly.pdbx_strand_id
1 'polypeptide(L)' 'MKPIYIDYLNALDIEALAMTDAEIIGAVEAGLVAQGKGQTVIEPRVHLAPDPSFHGHFNVLRGYVAPLDAAGVKIVGD' A
#
# COMPACT_ATOMS: atom_id res chain seq x y z
N MET A 1 -21.82 17.93 11.26
CA MET A 1 -20.56 17.38 10.75
C MET A 1 -20.33 17.92 9.35
N LYS A 2 -19.08 18.15 8.94
CA LYS A 2 -18.76 18.47 7.55
C LYS A 2 -18.92 17.20 6.69
N PRO A 3 -19.37 17.29 5.43
CA PRO A 3 -19.40 16.15 4.52
C PRO A 3 -18.01 15.54 4.35
N ILE A 4 -17.95 14.21 4.24
CA ILE A 4 -16.74 13.44 3.94
C ILE A 4 -16.94 12.82 2.57
N TYR A 5 -15.92 12.93 1.71
CA TYR A 5 -15.89 12.32 0.39
C TYR A 5 -14.77 11.28 0.34
N ILE A 6 -14.98 10.22 -0.44
CA ILE A 6 -14.01 9.15 -0.66
C ILE A 6 -13.79 9.06 -2.16
N ASP A 7 -12.55 9.24 -2.60
CA ASP A 7 -12.16 8.95 -3.97
C ASP A 7 -11.96 7.44 -4.13
N TYR A 8 -12.46 6.90 -5.23
CA TYR A 8 -12.34 5.49 -5.56
C TYR A 8 -11.71 5.34 -6.95
N LEU A 9 -10.61 4.59 -7.00
CA LEU A 9 -9.94 4.20 -8.23
C LEU A 9 -10.06 2.69 -8.41
N ASN A 10 -10.62 2.26 -9.53
CA ASN A 10 -10.69 0.86 -9.92
C ASN A 10 -9.52 0.47 -10.84
N ALA A 11 -9.44 -0.80 -11.23
CA ALA A 11 -8.35 -1.31 -12.07
C ALA A 11 -8.19 -0.56 -13.41
N LEU A 12 -9.29 -0.17 -14.06
CA LEU A 12 -9.27 0.58 -15.31
C LEU A 12 -8.79 2.03 -15.10
N ASP A 13 -9.13 2.63 -13.96
CA ASP A 13 -8.65 3.97 -13.62
C ASP A 13 -7.13 3.95 -13.39
N ILE A 14 -6.61 2.90 -12.73
CA ILE A 14 -5.17 2.70 -12.54
C ILE A 14 -4.47 2.44 -13.88
N GLU A 15 -5.04 1.62 -14.77
CA GLU A 15 -4.51 1.39 -16.11
C GLU A 15 -4.45 2.68 -16.93
N ALA A 16 -5.48 3.53 -16.83
CA ALA A 16 -5.57 4.80 -17.53
C ALA A 16 -4.52 5.83 -17.08
N LEU A 17 -3.92 5.67 -15.89
CA LEU A 17 -2.78 6.50 -15.47
C LEU A 17 -1.56 6.29 -16.38
N ALA A 18 -1.46 5.14 -17.05
CA ALA A 18 -0.37 4.79 -17.96
C ALA A 18 1.03 5.03 -17.36
N MET A 19 1.18 4.72 -16.07
CA MET A 19 2.44 4.94 -15.35
C MET A 19 3.59 4.17 -16.01
N THR A 20 4.71 4.84 -16.17
CA THR A 20 5.92 4.23 -16.71
C THR A 20 6.65 3.42 -15.65
N ASP A 21 7.41 2.41 -16.07
CA ASP A 21 8.27 1.63 -15.17
C ASP A 21 9.23 2.53 -14.37
N ALA A 22 9.73 3.60 -15.00
CA ALA A 22 10.64 4.56 -14.35
C ALA A 22 9.95 5.31 -13.19
N GLU A 23 8.70 5.74 -13.37
CA GLU A 23 7.92 6.40 -12.31
C GLU A 23 7.65 5.44 -11.15
N ILE A 24 7.27 4.20 -11.47
CA ILE A 24 6.97 3.17 -10.46
C ILE A 24 8.23 2.84 -9.65
N ILE A 25 9.35 2.56 -10.33
CA ILE A 25 10.61 2.22 -9.68
C ILE A 25 11.10 3.40 -8.84
N GLY A 26 11.05 4.63 -9.37
CA GLY A 26 11.45 5.84 -8.63
C GLY A 26 10.63 6.05 -7.36
N ALA A 27 9.31 5.81 -7.41
CA ALA A 27 8.45 5.89 -6.23
C ALA A 27 8.80 4.82 -5.17
N VAL A 28 9.09 3.58 -5.60
CA VAL A 28 9.50 2.50 -4.69
C VAL A 28 10.86 2.81 -4.05
N GLU A 29 11.84 3.28 -4.83
CA GLU A 29 13.16 3.68 -4.34
C GLU A 29 13.05 4.81 -3.31
N ALA A 30 12.24 5.84 -3.57
CA ALA A 30 12.00 6.91 -2.62
C ALA A 30 11.42 6.40 -1.29
N GLY A 31 10.50 5.42 -1.34
CA GLY A 31 9.98 4.73 -0.16
C GLY A 31 11.07 3.99 0.62
N LEU A 32 11.95 3.25 -0.06
CA LEU A 32 13.08 2.55 0.56
C LEU A 32 14.08 3.51 1.19
N VAL A 33 14.39 4.63 0.53
CA VAL A 33 15.25 5.69 1.07
C VAL A 33 14.64 6.30 2.33
N ALA A 34 13.34 6.61 2.31
CA ALA A 34 12.63 7.13 3.47
C ALA A 34 12.69 6.13 4.65
N GLN A 35 12.51 4.83 4.37
CA GLN A 35 12.63 3.79 5.37
C GLN A 35 14.05 3.70 5.95
N GLY A 36 15.08 3.69 5.10
CA GLY A 36 16.48 3.67 5.52
C GLY A 36 16.89 4.88 6.37
N LYS A 37 16.19 6.02 6.19
CA LYS A 37 16.37 7.24 7.00
C LYS A 37 15.51 7.27 8.27
N GLY A 38 14.76 6.22 8.58
CA GLY A 38 13.87 6.17 9.74
C GLY A 38 12.63 7.08 9.62
N GLN A 39 12.24 7.46 8.41
CA GLN A 39 11.13 8.38 8.13
C GLN A 39 9.81 7.65 7.81
N THR A 40 9.72 6.38 8.19
CA THR A 40 8.55 5.54 7.97
C THR A 40 8.18 4.81 9.25
N VAL A 41 6.89 4.58 9.45
CA VAL A 41 6.40 3.58 10.40
C VAL A 41 5.79 2.46 9.60
N ILE A 42 6.39 1.27 9.63
CA ILE A 42 5.89 0.07 8.97
C ILE A 42 5.59 -0.95 10.06
N GLU A 43 4.31 -1.24 10.29
CA GLU A 43 3.90 -2.19 11.32
C GLU A 43 4.10 -3.64 10.85
N PRO A 44 4.26 -4.61 11.77
CA PRO A 44 4.19 -6.02 11.41
C PRO A 44 2.90 -6.35 10.64
N ARG A 45 3.04 -7.16 9.59
CA ARG A 45 1.88 -7.66 8.85
C ARG A 45 0.94 -8.40 9.79
N VAL A 46 -0.37 -8.13 9.69
CA VAL A 46 -1.37 -9.02 10.28
C VAL A 46 -1.64 -10.09 9.24
N HIS A 47 -1.39 -11.35 9.62
CA HIS A 47 -1.46 -12.49 8.74
C HIS A 47 -2.63 -13.38 9.15
N LEU A 48 -3.55 -13.63 8.22
CA LEU A 48 -4.64 -14.58 8.35
C LEU A 48 -4.36 -15.74 7.39
N ALA A 49 -4.11 -16.91 7.97
CA ALA A 49 -4.14 -18.18 7.26
C ALA A 49 -5.49 -18.85 7.60
N PRO A 50 -6.41 -19.01 6.64
CA PRO A 50 -7.65 -19.74 6.83
C PRO A 50 -7.39 -21.26 6.88
N ASP A 51 -8.41 -22.08 6.66
CA ASP A 51 -8.25 -23.53 6.61
C ASP A 51 -7.14 -23.94 5.61
N PRO A 52 -6.25 -24.88 5.98
CA PRO A 52 -5.15 -25.32 5.12
C PRO A 52 -5.57 -25.80 3.73
N SER A 53 -6.81 -26.32 3.57
CA SER A 53 -7.35 -26.76 2.28
C SER A 53 -7.52 -25.63 1.26
N PHE A 54 -7.57 -24.37 1.70
CA PHE A 54 -7.65 -23.22 0.80
C PHE A 54 -6.29 -22.80 0.22
N HIS A 55 -5.18 -23.26 0.82
CA HIS A 55 -3.82 -22.96 0.36
C HIS A 55 -3.57 -21.46 0.06
N GLY A 56 -4.14 -20.57 0.87
CA GLY A 56 -4.03 -19.13 0.64
C GLY A 56 -3.87 -18.34 1.93
N HIS A 57 -3.57 -17.06 1.78
CA HIS A 57 -3.32 -16.12 2.86
C HIS A 57 -4.05 -14.80 2.61
N PHE A 58 -4.27 -14.09 3.71
CA PHE A 58 -4.83 -12.75 3.69
C PHE A 58 -4.01 -11.86 4.62
N ASN A 59 -3.61 -10.70 4.14
CA ASN A 59 -2.68 -9.82 4.84
C ASN A 59 -3.24 -8.41 4.95
N VAL A 60 -3.05 -7.81 6.13
CA VAL A 60 -3.25 -6.38 6.36
C VAL A 60 -1.90 -5.74 6.63
N LEU A 61 -1.48 -4.85 5.72
CA LEU A 61 -0.19 -4.16 5.75
C LEU A 61 -0.45 -2.68 6.03
N ARG A 62 -0.03 -2.19 7.18
CA ARG A 62 -0.25 -0.80 7.62
C ARG A 62 1.07 -0.06 7.64
N GLY A 63 1.04 1.20 7.21
CA GLY A 63 2.24 2.02 7.25
C GLY A 63 1.97 3.50 7.08
N TYR A 64 3.01 4.27 7.41
CA TYR A 64 3.10 5.71 7.26
C TYR A 64 4.45 6.07 6.65
N VAL A 65 4.45 6.98 5.68
CA VAL A 65 5.64 7.49 5.01
C VAL A 65 5.66 9.01 5.14
N ALA A 66 6.52 9.53 6.02
CA ALA A 66 6.50 10.94 6.39
C ALA A 66 6.76 11.90 5.20
N PRO A 67 7.72 11.63 4.30
CA PRO A 67 7.95 12.49 3.14
C PRO A 67 6.79 12.55 2.14
N LEU A 68 5.89 11.57 2.16
CA LEU A 68 4.69 11.53 1.32
C LEU A 68 3.46 12.12 2.02
N ASP A 69 3.57 12.48 3.30
CA ASP A 69 2.46 12.89 4.17
C ASP A 69 1.26 11.93 4.09
N ALA A 70 1.56 10.63 4.04
CA ALA A 70 0.56 9.60 3.77
C ALA A 70 0.66 8.45 4.76
N ALA A 71 -0.49 8.08 5.32
CA ALA A 71 -0.71 6.82 6.03
C ALA A 71 -1.73 5.99 5.27
N GLY A 72 -1.55 4.68 5.24
CA GLY A 72 -2.41 3.80 4.46
C GLY A 72 -2.38 2.35 4.92
N VAL A 73 -3.30 1.59 4.33
CA VAL A 73 -3.41 0.15 4.53
C VAL A 73 -3.56 -0.54 3.17
N LYS A 74 -2.79 -1.62 2.97
CA LYS A 74 -3.02 -2.57 1.88
C LYS A 74 -3.62 -3.84 2.47
N ILE A 75 -4.79 -4.19 1.97
CA ILE A 75 -5.48 -5.45 2.26
C ILE A 75 -5.33 -6.32 1.01
N VAL A 76 -4.67 -7.47 1.15
CA VAL A 76 -4.31 -8.31 0.00
C VAL A 76 -4.43 -9.78 0.36
N GLY A 77 -5.05 -10.55 -0.54
CA GLY A 77 -5.04 -12.01 -0.55
C GLY A 77 -4.15 -12.57 -1.65
N ASP A 78 -3.86 -13.85 -1.57
CA ASP A 78 -3.11 -14.60 -2.59
C ASP A 78 -3.96 -14.96 -3.82
#